data_AF-A0A8J5LVS6-F1
#
_entry.id   AF-A0A8J5LVS6-F1
#
_cell.length_a   1.000
_cell.length_b   1.000
_cell.length_c   1.000
_cell.angle_alpha   90.00
_cell.angle_beta   90.00
_cell.angle_gamma   90.00
#
_symmetry.space_group_name_H-M   'P 1'
#
loop_
_entity.id
_entity.type
_entity.pdbx_description
1 polymer ?
#
loop_
_entity_poly.entity_id
_entity_poly.type
_entity_poly.pdbx_seq_one_letter_code
_entity_poly.pdbx_strand_id
1 'polypeptide(L)'
;MDPLDDSHRSSIWVCEADGRRDVVAPVKSHGAKALIFISLKKVGATNILSKMDFPGVVLANKEGSDLISYLISGSNPSASIIFNGTVLGVSSVPAMAWLFSRGSSQATSG
;
A
#
# COMPACT_ATOMS: atom_id res chain seq x y z
N MET A 1 -29.40 -11.25 12.83
CA MET A 1 -28.46 -10.86 11.77
C MET A 1 -28.18 -9.39 11.98
N ASP A 2 -26.99 -9.04 12.48
CA ASP A 2 -26.63 -7.65 12.74
C ASP A 2 -26.40 -6.92 11.41
N PRO A 3 -27.12 -5.81 11.15
CA PRO A 3 -26.99 -5.07 9.89
C PRO A 3 -25.61 -4.42 9.69
N LEU A 4 -24.74 -4.47 10.70
CA LEU A 4 -23.34 -4.03 10.62
C LEU A 4 -22.41 -5.11 10.05
N ASP A 5 -22.78 -6.40 10.11
CA ASP A 5 -21.95 -7.53 9.63
C ASP A 5 -21.88 -7.59 8.09
N ASP A 6 -22.90 -7.11 7.39
CA ASP A 6 -22.95 -7.11 5.92
C ASP A 6 -22.18 -5.91 5.30
N SER A 7 -22.01 -4.82 6.06
CA SER A 7 -21.30 -3.60 5.61
C SER A 7 -19.84 -3.87 5.25
N HIS A 8 -19.21 -4.82 5.93
CA HIS A 8 -17.79 -5.14 5.71
C HIS A 8 -17.52 -5.93 4.42
N ARG A 9 -18.53 -6.60 3.84
CA ARG A 9 -18.38 -7.43 2.61
C ARG A 9 -18.29 -6.64 1.30
N SER A 10 -18.50 -5.32 1.35
CA SER A 10 -18.36 -4.42 0.20
C SER A 10 -17.43 -3.25 0.51
N SER A 11 -16.43 -3.48 1.37
CA SER A 11 -15.52 -2.44 1.84
C SER A 11 -14.12 -2.52 1.19
N ILE A 12 -13.46 -1.38 1.11
CA ILE A 12 -12.04 -1.25 0.75
C ILE A 12 -11.27 -1.07 2.05
N TRP A 13 -10.28 -1.92 2.29
CA TRP A 13 -9.50 -1.88 3.53
C TRP A 13 -8.23 -1.07 3.32
N VAL A 14 -7.78 -0.39 4.38
CA VAL A 14 -6.54 0.39 4.37
C VAL A 14 -5.62 -0.17 5.45
N CYS A 15 -4.37 -0.43 5.09
CA CYS A 15 -3.37 -0.97 6.01
C CYS A 15 -2.05 -0.23 5.83
N GLU A 16 -1.42 0.19 6.93
CA GLU A 16 -0.04 0.62 6.90
C GLU A 16 0.87 -0.61 6.94
N ALA A 17 1.61 -0.85 5.85
CA ALA A 17 2.55 -1.95 5.75
C ALA A 17 3.57 -1.71 4.64
N ASP A 18 4.69 -2.42 4.69
CA ASP A 18 5.74 -2.44 3.66
C ASP A 18 5.43 -3.41 2.51
N GLY A 19 4.15 -3.59 2.15
CA GLY A 19 3.74 -4.49 1.07
C GLY A 19 3.72 -5.97 1.46
N ARG A 20 3.50 -6.25 2.75
CA ARG A 20 3.40 -7.59 3.34
C ARG A 20 2.22 -8.38 2.76
N ARG A 21 2.55 -9.51 2.11
CA ARG A 21 1.57 -10.35 1.37
C ARG A 21 0.66 -11.16 2.29
N ASP A 22 1.10 -11.41 3.52
CA ASP A 22 0.37 -12.17 4.53
C ASP A 22 -0.92 -11.48 4.98
N VAL A 23 -1.07 -10.18 4.72
CA VAL A 23 -2.29 -9.41 4.99
C VAL A 23 -3.38 -9.67 3.94
N VAL A 24 -3.02 -10.06 2.72
CA VAL A 24 -3.98 -10.21 1.61
C VAL A 24 -4.98 -11.34 1.85
N ALA A 25 -4.51 -12.51 2.30
CA ALA A 25 -5.37 -13.67 2.49
C ALA A 25 -6.43 -13.45 3.59
N PRO A 26 -6.10 -12.93 4.79
CA PRO A 26 -7.08 -12.55 5.79
C PRO A 26 -8.07 -11.49 5.30
N VAL A 27 -7.61 -10.42 4.64
CA VAL A 27 -8.50 -9.36 4.15
C VAL A 27 -9.50 -9.91 3.14
N LYS A 28 -9.03 -10.77 2.23
CA LYS A 28 -9.88 -11.45 1.24
C LYS A 28 -10.89 -12.40 1.90
N SER A 29 -10.50 -13.15 2.92
CA SER A 29 -11.40 -14.08 3.61
C SER A 29 -12.52 -13.38 4.39
N HIS A 30 -12.29 -12.14 4.84
CA HIS A 30 -13.30 -11.30 5.48
C HIS A 30 -14.25 -10.61 4.48
N GLY A 31 -14.06 -10.84 3.18
CA GLY A 31 -14.98 -10.35 2.15
C GLY A 31 -14.71 -8.94 1.67
N ALA A 32 -13.56 -8.34 1.98
CA ALA A 32 -13.17 -7.06 1.38
C ALA A 32 -13.14 -7.14 -0.15
N LYS A 33 -13.37 -6.01 -0.83
CA LYS A 33 -13.34 -5.92 -2.30
C LYS A 33 -11.97 -5.49 -2.84
N ALA A 34 -11.23 -4.73 -2.05
CA ALA A 34 -9.89 -4.27 -2.39
C ALA A 34 -9.08 -3.90 -1.14
N LEU A 35 -7.76 -3.74 -1.32
CA LEU A 35 -6.82 -3.38 -0.28
C LEU A 35 -5.91 -2.22 -0.71
N ILE A 36 -5.82 -1.20 0.12
CA ILE A 36 -4.88 -0.07 -0.04
C ILE A 36 -3.77 -0.24 1.00
N PHE A 37 -2.54 -0.28 0.54
CA PHE A 37 -1.36 -0.25 1.41
C PHE A 37 -0.80 1.15 1.50
N ILE A 38 -0.58 1.65 2.70
CA ILE A 38 0.20 2.87 2.95
C ILE A 38 1.62 2.43 3.29
N SER A 39 2.58 2.86 2.48
CA SER A 39 3.99 2.56 2.71
C SER A 39 4.48 3.23 4.00
N LEU A 40 5.33 2.51 4.73
CA LEU A 40 6.00 3.06 5.91
C LEU A 40 6.88 4.25 5.52
N LYS A 41 6.95 5.28 6.37
CA LYS A 41 7.78 6.46 6.09
C LYS A 41 9.25 6.12 5.75
N LYS A 42 9.80 5.05 6.35
CA LYS A 42 11.19 4.60 6.15
C LYS A 42 11.50 4.09 4.73
N VAL A 43 10.51 3.61 3.97
CA VAL A 43 10.75 3.08 2.60
C VAL A 43 10.89 4.20 1.56
N GLY A 44 10.52 5.44 1.90
CA GLY A 44 10.70 6.61 1.03
C GLY A 44 9.99 6.45 -0.31
N ALA A 45 10.70 6.73 -1.41
CA ALA A 45 10.21 6.59 -2.79
C ALA A 45 10.23 5.13 -3.32
N THR A 46 10.53 4.15 -2.46
CA THR A 46 10.62 2.75 -2.86
C THR A 46 9.24 2.12 -2.89
N ASN A 47 8.76 1.81 -4.09
CA ASN A 47 7.56 0.99 -4.25
C ASN A 47 7.94 -0.48 -4.31
N ILE A 48 7.63 -1.23 -3.25
CA ILE A 48 7.79 -2.68 -3.22
C ILE A 48 6.58 -3.28 -3.96
N LEU A 49 6.74 -3.51 -5.26
CA LEU A 49 5.72 -4.20 -6.06
C LEU A 49 5.68 -5.68 -5.67
N SER A 50 4.74 -6.05 -4.80
CA SER A 50 4.35 -7.43 -4.60
C SER A 50 3.28 -7.80 -5.62
N LYS A 51 3.42 -8.96 -6.29
CA LYS A 51 2.32 -9.56 -7.05
C LYS A 51 1.16 -9.83 -6.08
N MET A 52 -0.02 -9.26 -6.37
CA MET A 52 -1.24 -9.45 -5.59
C MET A 52 -2.30 -10.11 -6.47
N ASP A 53 -2.88 -11.22 -5.99
CA ASP A 53 -4.02 -11.90 -6.65
C ASP A 53 -5.37 -11.35 -6.13
N PHE A 54 -5.36 -10.07 -5.75
CA PHE A 54 -6.47 -9.33 -5.15
C PHE A 54 -6.33 -7.85 -5.55
N PRO A 55 -7.43 -7.14 -5.87
CA PRO A 55 -7.35 -5.73 -6.23
C PRO A 55 -6.70 -4.90 -5.12
N GLY A 56 -5.66 -4.15 -5.47
CA GLY A 56 -5.00 -3.29 -4.50
C GLY A 56 -4.01 -2.32 -5.10
N VAL A 57 -3.64 -1.33 -4.29
CA VAL A 57 -2.70 -0.27 -4.62
C VAL A 57 -1.79 0.00 -3.43
N VAL A 58 -0.54 0.37 -3.70
CA VAL A 58 0.41 0.83 -2.70
C VAL A 58 0.57 2.34 -2.86
N LEU A 59 0.26 3.08 -1.81
CA LEU A 59 0.44 4.52 -1.72
C LEU A 59 1.73 4.85 -0.96
N ALA A 60 2.35 5.97 -1.30
CA ALA A 60 3.42 6.53 -0.48
C ALA A 60 2.86 7.05 0.86
N ASN A 61 3.70 7.13 1.88
CA ASN A 61 3.30 7.59 3.22
C ASN A 61 2.62 8.99 3.18
N LYS A 62 3.11 9.87 2.31
CA LYS A 62 2.55 11.22 2.10
C LYS A 62 1.11 11.13 1.58
N GLU A 63 0.88 10.37 0.51
CA GLU A 63 -0.45 10.17 -0.10
C GLU A 63 -1.40 9.44 0.86
N GLY A 64 -0.87 8.50 1.66
CA GLY A 64 -1.63 7.81 2.69
C GLY A 64 -2.13 8.73 3.80
N SER A 65 -1.38 9.79 4.13
CA SER A 65 -1.82 10.80 5.11
C SER A 65 -3.06 11.54 4.60
N ASP A 66 -3.05 11.92 3.31
CA ASP A 66 -4.19 12.58 2.66
C ASP A 66 -5.41 11.65 2.61
N LEU A 67 -5.20 10.35 2.33
CA LEU A 67 -6.26 9.34 2.39
C LEU A 67 -6.85 9.19 3.79
N ILE A 68 -6.03 9.15 4.84
CA ILE A 68 -6.51 9.06 6.22
C ILE A 68 -7.35 10.29 6.59
N SER A 69 -6.90 11.49 6.20
CA SER A 69 -7.68 12.72 6.40
C SER A 69 -9.02 12.68 5.65
N TYR A 70 -9.06 12.13 4.44
CA TYR A 70 -10.31 11.91 3.70
C TYR A 70 -11.25 10.94 4.43
N LEU A 71 -10.74 9.82 4.95
CA LEU A 71 -11.53 8.84 5.68
C LEU A 71 -12.16 9.40 6.96
N ILE A 72 -11.44 10.26 7.68
CA ILE A 72 -11.90 10.84 8.96
C ILE A 72 -12.90 11.99 8.73
N SER A 73 -12.77 12.73 7.63
CA SER A 73 -13.61 13.91 7.36
C SER A 73 -14.97 13.58 6.72
N GLY A 74 -15.10 12.42 6.07
CA GLY A 74 -16.33 12.00 5.39
C GLY A 74 -17.22 11.10 6.25
N SER A 75 -18.54 11.33 6.22
CA SER A 75 -19.52 10.42 6.87
C SER A 75 -19.64 9.06 6.18
N ASN A 76 -19.31 8.97 4.88
CA ASN A 76 -19.41 7.73 4.11
C ASN A 76 -18.41 7.74 2.94
N PRO A 77 -17.09 7.60 3.24
CA PRO A 77 -16.05 7.72 2.23
C PRO A 77 -16.19 6.62 1.16
N SER A 78 -15.90 6.99 -0.09
CA SER A 78 -15.94 6.07 -1.24
C SER A 78 -14.70 6.25 -2.09
N ALA A 79 -14.19 5.16 -2.67
CA ALA A 79 -12.99 5.17 -3.48
C ALA A 79 -13.13 4.21 -4.66
N SER A 80 -12.43 4.52 -5.75
CA SER A 80 -12.31 3.66 -6.93
C SER A 80 -10.84 3.46 -7.26
N ILE A 81 -10.46 2.24 -7.60
CA ILE A 81 -9.11 1.87 -7.98
C ILE A 81 -9.12 1.53 -9.47
N ILE A 82 -8.35 2.28 -10.26
CA ILE A 82 -8.25 2.11 -11.71
C ILE A 82 -6.82 1.69 -12.04
N PHE A 83 -6.65 0.59 -12.79
CA PHE A 83 -5.34 0.10 -13.20
C PHE A 83 -4.99 0.64 -14.59
N ASN A 84 -4.14 1.67 -14.64
CA ASN A 84 -3.72 2.33 -15.88
C ASN A 84 -2.51 1.67 -16.56
N GLY A 85 -2.08 0.49 -16.10
CA GLY A 85 -0.87 -0.17 -16.59
C GLY A 85 0.42 0.55 -16.16
N THR A 86 1.46 0.45 -16.98
CA THR A 86 2.79 1.01 -16.68
C THR A 86 2.91 2.43 -17.22
N VAL A 87 3.15 3.38 -16.32
CA VAL A 87 3.42 4.79 -16.66
C VAL A 87 4.92 5.07 -16.55
N LEU A 88 5.52 5.62 -17.60
CA LEU A 88 6.94 6.03 -17.64
C LEU A 88 7.09 7.55 -17.53
N GLY A 89 8.27 8.03 -17.15
CA GLY A 89 8.60 9.47 -17.15
C GLY A 89 8.09 10.26 -15.94
N VAL A 90 7.96 9.62 -14.77
CA VAL A 90 7.54 10.30 -13.54
C VAL A 90 8.69 11.12 -12.92
N SER A 91 8.38 12.27 -12.34
CA SER A 91 9.38 13.24 -11.84
C SER A 91 10.24 12.75 -10.66
N SER A 92 9.77 11.74 -9.92
CA SER A 92 10.41 11.27 -8.67
C SER A 92 11.52 10.22 -8.88
N VAL A 93 11.97 9.99 -10.12
CA VAL A 93 13.05 9.05 -10.45
C VAL A 93 14.19 9.76 -11.20
N PRO A 94 15.46 9.37 -10.98
CA PRO A 94 15.92 8.21 -10.22
C PRO A 94 15.94 8.43 -8.69
N ALA A 95 15.57 7.39 -7.93
CA ALA A 95 15.67 7.36 -6.47
C ALA A 95 16.33 6.04 -6.01
N MET A 96 17.17 6.10 -4.99
CA MET A 96 17.77 4.90 -4.40
C MET A 96 16.71 4.11 -3.64
N ALA A 97 16.45 2.87 -4.05
CA ALA A 97 15.60 1.95 -3.31
C ALA A 97 16.12 1.72 -1.87
N TRP A 98 15.18 1.60 -0.93
CA TRP A 98 15.46 1.38 0.49
C TRP A 98 16.25 0.10 0.75
N LEU A 99 16.02 -0.93 -0.08
CA LEU A 99 16.67 -2.24 0.01
C LEU A 99 18.12 -2.25 -0.49
N PHE A 100 18.62 -1.17 -1.10
CA PHE A 100 20.02 -1.15 -1.51
C PHE A 100 20.93 -1.17 -0.28
N SER A 101 21.81 -2.17 -0.26
CA SER A 101 22.90 -2.24 0.70
C SER A 101 23.71 -0.93 0.68
N ARG A 102 24.11 -0.50 1.87
CA ARG A 102 24.91 0.71 2.07
C ARG A 102 26.29 0.27 2.59
N GLY A 103 27.31 1.06 2.27
CA GLY A 103 28.66 0.82 2.78
C GLY A 103 28.77 1.02 4.31
N SER A 104 29.95 0.80 4.88
CA SER A 104 31.21 0.37 4.26
C SER A 104 31.30 -1.15 4.13
N SER A 105 32.05 -1.62 3.12
CA SER A 105 32.34 -3.05 2.95
C SER A 105 33.05 -3.61 4.18
N GLN A 106 32.65 -4.80 4.64
CA GLN A 106 33.40 -5.55 5.66
C GLN A 106 34.60 -6.33 5.07
N ALA A 107 35.02 -6.03 3.83
CA ALA A 107 36.19 -6.66 3.24
C ALA A 107 37.43 -6.26 4.07
N THR A 108 38.07 -7.24 4.69
CA THR A 108 39.34 -7.05 5.39
C THR A 108 40.44 -6.98 4.34
N SER A 109 41.42 -6.07 4.50
CA SER A 109 42.64 -6.13 3.72
C SER A 109 43.35 -7.44 4.06
N GLY A 110 43.66 -8.25 3.04
CA GLY A 110 44.43 -9.49 3.19
C GLY A 110 45.89 -9.26 3.50
#